data_AF-A0A6I4YRC0-F1
#
_entry.id   AF-A0A6I4YRC0-F1
#
_cell.length_a   1.000
_cell.length_b   1.000
_cell.length_c   1.000
_cell.angle_alpha   90.00
_cell.angle_beta   90.00
_cell.angle_gamma   90.00
#
_symmetry.space_group_name_H-M   'P 1'
#
loop_
_entity.id
_entity.type
_entity.pdbx_description
1 polymer ?
#
loop_
_entity_poly.entity_id
_entity_poly.type
_entity_poly.pdbx_seq_one_letter_code
_entity_poly.pdbx_strand_id
1 'polypeptide(L)'
;SGHLTLDGNTVAGTLSAQNGTFTVTNNNVAVGSLAGNGQGVLNGQLSVTNGHDTFGGDLSGAGTVQIDGGKQTFSGGNDYTGATTVARGTLALAQNGSIQKSAGVHVASDGSFDISGLGTGTTAVQALDGTGSVALGSKTLQLSNANAPFGNVYSGVMSGAGGSLSITGGQEVLTGANTYTGTTSIASGAGLQLTGSLQSAVSNAGTFDVNGGRVAGQTVNDGSHALMTAENNAHLSDIVNNQGVVKLVNAYAQHVTNATGAQFSATSGQLAGLTNAGEALLTARNTVTGDVSNSGHLTLDGNTVAGTLSA
;
A
#
# COMPACT_ATOMS: atom_id res chain seq x y z
N SER A 1 -5.99 9.70 -39.77
CA SER A 1 -6.26 8.77 -38.65
C SER A 1 -7.71 8.31 -38.76
N GLY A 2 -7.99 7.03 -38.52
CA GLY A 2 -9.34 6.47 -38.55
C GLY A 2 -9.95 6.36 -37.14
N HIS A 3 -11.27 6.21 -37.08
CA HIS A 3 -12.02 5.91 -35.86
C HIS A 3 -12.62 4.50 -35.95
N LEU A 4 -12.51 3.72 -34.89
CA LEU A 4 -13.13 2.41 -34.76
C LEU A 4 -14.10 2.41 -33.57
N THR A 5 -15.33 1.93 -33.77
CA THR A 5 -16.24 1.64 -32.66
C THR A 5 -16.30 0.13 -32.46
N LEU A 6 -16.06 -0.33 -31.23
CA LEU A 6 -16.15 -1.72 -30.81
C LEU A 6 -17.35 -1.87 -29.88
N ASP A 7 -18.29 -2.72 -30.27
CA ASP A 7 -19.61 -2.87 -29.66
C ASP A 7 -19.92 -4.36 -29.44
N GLY A 8 -19.52 -4.92 -28.30
CA GLY A 8 -19.66 -6.35 -28.01
C GLY A 8 -18.68 -7.25 -28.77
N ASN A 9 -17.66 -6.67 -29.42
CA ASN A 9 -16.72 -7.42 -30.24
C ASN A 9 -15.73 -8.24 -29.42
N THR A 10 -15.30 -9.38 -29.99
CA THR A 10 -14.08 -10.09 -29.59
C THR A 10 -13.06 -10.01 -30.71
N VAL A 11 -11.89 -9.45 -30.42
CA VAL A 11 -10.72 -9.42 -31.30
C VAL A 11 -9.71 -10.42 -30.76
N ALA A 12 -9.65 -11.63 -31.31
CA ALA A 12 -8.79 -12.69 -30.76
C ALA A 12 -7.28 -12.34 -30.76
N GLY A 13 -6.83 -11.48 -31.67
CA GLY A 13 -5.46 -11.00 -31.77
C GLY A 13 -5.23 -9.62 -31.14
N THR A 14 -4.24 -8.90 -31.65
CA THR A 14 -3.91 -7.56 -31.18
C THR A 14 -4.82 -6.49 -31.79
N LEU A 15 -5.40 -5.65 -30.94
CA LEU A 15 -5.94 -4.36 -31.36
C LEU A 15 -4.79 -3.34 -31.39
N SER A 16 -4.36 -2.95 -32.59
CA SER A 16 -3.25 -2.00 -32.79
C SER A 16 -3.78 -0.62 -33.19
N ALA A 17 -3.84 0.30 -32.23
CA ALA A 17 -4.26 1.69 -32.48
C ALA A 17 -3.04 2.55 -32.86
N GLN A 18 -2.77 2.70 -34.15
CA GLN A 18 -1.62 3.47 -34.65
C GLN A 18 -2.02 4.91 -34.98
N ASN A 19 -1.93 5.82 -34.01
CA ASN A 19 -2.37 7.23 -34.12
C ASN A 19 -3.87 7.42 -34.45
N GLY A 20 -4.66 6.33 -34.44
CA GLY A 20 -6.12 6.34 -34.61
C GLY A 20 -6.85 6.49 -33.29
N THR A 21 -8.18 6.48 -33.35
CA THR A 21 -9.01 6.40 -32.15
C THR A 21 -9.87 5.15 -32.16
N PHE A 22 -10.18 4.63 -30.96
CA PHE A 22 -11.20 3.60 -30.82
C PHE A 22 -12.14 3.91 -29.64
N THR A 23 -13.39 3.46 -29.74
CA THR A 23 -14.36 3.52 -28.64
C THR A 23 -14.80 2.12 -28.30
N VAL A 24 -14.75 1.76 -27.02
CA VAL A 24 -15.44 0.60 -26.45
C VAL A 24 -16.79 1.08 -25.93
N THR A 25 -17.87 0.59 -26.50
CA THR A 25 -19.23 0.93 -26.06
C THR A 25 -19.56 0.24 -24.72
N ASN A 26 -20.79 0.45 -24.24
CA ASN A 26 -21.30 -0.20 -23.02
C ASN A 26 -21.50 -1.71 -23.16
N ASN A 27 -21.37 -2.29 -24.36
CA ASN A 27 -21.56 -3.73 -24.58
C ASN A 27 -20.30 -4.57 -24.31
N ASN A 28 -19.27 -3.95 -23.72
CA ASN A 28 -17.96 -4.55 -23.41
C ASN A 28 -17.25 -5.10 -24.65
N VAL A 29 -15.93 -5.24 -24.56
CA VAL A 29 -15.08 -5.70 -25.66
C VAL A 29 -13.97 -6.57 -25.11
N ALA A 30 -13.67 -7.66 -25.80
CA ALA A 30 -12.50 -8.48 -25.53
C ALA A 30 -11.48 -8.33 -26.67
N VAL A 31 -10.21 -8.17 -26.32
CA VAL A 31 -9.07 -8.20 -27.25
C VAL A 31 -8.05 -9.22 -26.77
N GLY A 32 -7.26 -9.79 -27.67
CA GLY A 32 -6.10 -10.62 -27.31
C GLY A 32 -5.07 -9.77 -26.58
N SER A 33 -4.60 -8.71 -27.24
CA SER A 33 -3.61 -7.77 -26.74
C SER A 33 -3.91 -6.35 -27.24
N LEU A 34 -3.41 -5.32 -26.55
CA LEU A 34 -3.57 -3.92 -26.96
C LEU A 34 -2.20 -3.30 -27.27
N ALA A 35 -2.08 -2.70 -28.45
CA ALA A 35 -0.83 -2.12 -28.94
C ALA A 35 -1.02 -0.76 -29.62
N GLY A 36 0.10 -0.07 -29.86
CA GLY A 36 0.13 1.21 -30.57
C GLY A 36 0.09 2.40 -29.63
N ASN A 37 -0.24 3.57 -30.18
CA ASN A 37 -0.12 4.87 -29.51
C ASN A 37 -1.31 5.82 -29.80
N GLY A 38 -2.44 5.26 -30.23
CA GLY A 38 -3.68 5.98 -30.48
C GLY A 38 -4.52 6.18 -29.21
N GLN A 39 -5.67 6.84 -29.33
CA GLN A 39 -6.54 7.16 -28.17
C GLN A 39 -7.74 6.22 -28.07
N GLY A 40 -8.01 5.72 -26.86
CA GLY A 40 -9.17 4.89 -26.55
C GLY A 40 -10.18 5.62 -25.66
N VAL A 41 -11.48 5.47 -25.94
CA VAL A 41 -12.57 5.89 -25.05
C VAL A 41 -13.32 4.64 -24.58
N LEU A 42 -13.34 4.42 -23.27
CA LEU A 42 -13.98 3.29 -22.62
C LEU A 42 -15.30 3.74 -22.00
N ASN A 43 -16.42 3.32 -22.59
CA ASN A 43 -17.75 3.47 -21.99
C ASN A 43 -18.16 2.18 -21.25
N GLY A 44 -17.77 1.01 -21.78
CA GLY A 44 -17.85 -0.29 -21.12
C GLY A 44 -16.47 -0.89 -20.81
N GLN A 45 -16.46 -2.17 -20.46
CA GLN A 45 -15.23 -2.91 -20.13
C GLN A 45 -14.39 -3.22 -21.37
N LEU A 46 -13.08 -2.98 -21.29
CA LEU A 46 -12.07 -3.54 -22.18
C LEU A 46 -11.34 -4.69 -21.48
N SER A 47 -11.55 -5.92 -21.96
CA SER A 47 -10.85 -7.12 -21.49
C SER A 47 -9.69 -7.48 -22.39
N VAL A 48 -8.49 -7.65 -21.83
CA VAL A 48 -7.28 -8.12 -22.51
C VAL A 48 -7.03 -9.56 -22.10
N THR A 49 -7.23 -10.49 -23.03
CA THR A 49 -7.33 -11.93 -22.77
C THR A 49 -6.00 -12.67 -22.86
N ASN A 50 -5.03 -12.12 -23.58
CA ASN A 50 -3.70 -12.69 -23.76
C ASN A 50 -2.68 -11.58 -24.06
N GLY A 51 -2.49 -10.66 -23.11
CA GLY A 51 -1.62 -9.50 -23.30
C GLY A 51 -0.18 -9.92 -23.61
N HIS A 52 0.44 -9.26 -24.58
CA HIS A 52 1.86 -9.43 -24.88
C HIS A 52 2.51 -8.19 -25.51
N ASP A 53 1.72 -7.14 -25.75
CA ASP A 53 2.17 -5.91 -26.35
C ASP A 53 2.28 -4.76 -25.34
N THR A 54 2.84 -3.65 -25.83
CA THR A 54 2.82 -2.36 -25.14
C THR A 54 1.85 -1.41 -25.83
N PHE A 55 0.94 -0.83 -25.03
CA PHE A 55 0.10 0.29 -25.44
C PHE A 55 0.68 1.58 -24.88
N GLY A 56 1.16 2.44 -25.79
CA GLY A 56 1.73 3.76 -25.48
C GLY A 56 0.77 4.92 -25.71
N GLY A 57 -0.51 4.64 -25.98
CA GLY A 57 -1.55 5.65 -26.13
C GLY A 57 -2.28 5.95 -24.81
N ASP A 58 -3.33 6.76 -24.89
CA ASP A 58 -4.13 7.15 -23.74
C ASP A 58 -5.53 6.51 -23.80
N LEU A 59 -5.94 5.91 -22.69
CA LEU A 59 -7.31 5.45 -22.47
C LEU A 59 -8.06 6.48 -21.62
N SER A 60 -9.34 6.71 -21.91
CA SER A 60 -10.20 7.66 -21.19
C SER A 60 -11.61 7.07 -21.02
N GLY A 61 -12.50 7.78 -20.31
CA GLY A 61 -13.89 7.37 -20.11
C GLY A 61 -14.14 6.64 -18.79
N ALA A 62 -15.40 6.27 -18.54
CA ALA A 62 -15.87 5.69 -17.28
C ALA A 62 -15.84 4.15 -17.23
N GLY A 63 -15.55 3.51 -18.36
CA GLY A 63 -15.43 2.07 -18.47
C GLY A 63 -14.25 1.49 -17.70
N THR A 64 -14.23 0.16 -17.60
CA THR A 64 -13.23 -0.58 -16.82
C THR A 64 -12.18 -1.23 -17.74
N VAL A 65 -11.04 -1.59 -17.16
CA VAL A 65 -10.03 -2.42 -17.81
C VAL A 65 -9.90 -3.73 -17.05
N GLN A 66 -9.88 -4.85 -17.76
CA GLN A 66 -9.65 -6.17 -17.19
C GLN A 66 -8.52 -6.90 -17.92
N ILE A 67 -7.57 -7.44 -17.16
CA ILE A 67 -6.52 -8.33 -17.69
C ILE A 67 -6.86 -9.77 -17.29
N ASP A 68 -7.11 -10.61 -18.29
CA ASP A 68 -7.52 -12.01 -18.16
C ASP A 68 -6.42 -13.01 -18.56
N GLY A 69 -5.26 -12.52 -18.98
CA GLY A 69 -4.11 -13.35 -19.31
C GLY A 69 -2.95 -12.59 -19.94
N GLY A 70 -1.79 -13.25 -19.98
CA GLY A 70 -0.55 -12.69 -20.54
C GLY A 70 0.02 -11.52 -19.74
N LYS A 71 0.94 -10.75 -20.34
CA LYS A 71 1.50 -9.50 -19.81
C LYS A 71 1.15 -8.35 -20.74
N GLN A 72 0.16 -7.54 -20.37
CA GLN A 72 -0.15 -6.29 -21.06
C GLN A 72 0.66 -5.14 -20.43
N THR A 73 1.37 -4.37 -21.25
CA THR A 73 2.11 -3.19 -20.76
C THR A 73 1.42 -1.91 -21.19
N PHE A 74 1.26 -0.97 -20.25
CA PHE A 74 0.86 0.40 -20.52
C PHE A 74 2.05 1.34 -20.31
N SER A 75 2.35 2.15 -21.32
CA SER A 75 3.42 3.14 -21.27
C SER A 75 2.96 4.59 -21.51
N GLY A 76 1.68 4.77 -21.88
CA GLY A 76 1.00 6.07 -22.00
C GLY A 76 0.19 6.44 -20.76
N GLY A 77 -0.44 7.62 -20.79
CA GLY A 77 -1.23 8.14 -19.68
C GLY A 77 -2.68 7.67 -19.79
N ASN A 78 -3.09 6.72 -18.95
CA ASN A 78 -4.45 6.22 -18.97
C ASN A 78 -5.29 6.93 -17.90
N ASP A 79 -6.25 7.71 -18.40
CA ASP A 79 -7.10 8.64 -17.66
C ASP A 79 -8.53 8.12 -17.47
N TYR A 80 -8.80 6.85 -17.79
CA TYR A 80 -10.09 6.23 -17.49
C TYR A 80 -10.34 6.20 -15.98
N THR A 81 -11.61 6.35 -15.60
CA THR A 81 -12.01 6.47 -14.19
C THR A 81 -12.60 5.19 -13.62
N GLY A 82 -12.95 4.21 -14.46
CA GLY A 82 -13.40 2.91 -13.99
C GLY A 82 -12.28 2.10 -13.31
N ALA A 83 -12.69 1.02 -12.67
CA ALA A 83 -11.79 0.08 -12.00
C ALA A 83 -10.84 -0.61 -12.99
N THR A 84 -9.67 -0.98 -12.49
CA THR A 84 -8.73 -1.89 -13.15
C THR A 84 -8.76 -3.24 -12.44
N THR A 85 -9.00 -4.32 -13.16
CA THR A 85 -9.00 -5.68 -12.60
C THR A 85 -7.90 -6.50 -13.27
N VAL A 86 -6.96 -7.04 -12.49
CA VAL A 86 -6.00 -8.04 -12.96
C VAL A 86 -6.50 -9.39 -12.48
N ALA A 87 -7.38 -10.00 -13.27
CA ALA A 87 -7.97 -11.29 -12.94
C ALA A 87 -6.97 -12.44 -13.08
N ARG A 88 -6.13 -12.38 -14.13
CA ARG A 88 -5.04 -13.32 -14.39
C ARG A 88 -3.91 -12.63 -15.13
N GLY A 89 -2.70 -13.15 -15.04
CA GLY A 89 -1.56 -12.62 -15.79
C GLY A 89 -1.01 -11.33 -15.18
N THR A 90 -0.59 -10.36 -16.00
CA THR A 90 0.08 -9.15 -15.54
C THR A 90 -0.39 -7.90 -16.26
N LEU A 91 -0.77 -6.88 -15.50
CA LEU A 91 -0.76 -5.50 -15.96
C LEU A 91 0.57 -4.86 -15.55
N ALA A 92 1.36 -4.42 -16.52
CA ALA A 92 2.59 -3.69 -16.26
C ALA A 92 2.47 -2.21 -16.62
N LEU A 93 2.92 -1.33 -15.73
CA LEU A 93 3.18 0.07 -16.06
C LEU A 93 4.67 0.24 -16.32
N ALA A 94 5.00 0.85 -17.46
CA ALA A 94 6.38 1.08 -17.86
C ALA A 94 6.58 2.52 -18.35
N GLN A 95 7.81 3.03 -18.32
CA GLN A 95 8.11 4.40 -18.76
C GLN A 95 7.22 5.43 -18.03
N ASN A 96 6.33 6.11 -18.75
CA ASN A 96 5.38 7.09 -18.21
C ASN A 96 3.97 6.51 -17.99
N GLY A 97 3.85 5.18 -18.01
CA GLY A 97 2.59 4.46 -17.81
C GLY A 97 1.88 4.91 -16.54
N SER A 98 0.62 5.31 -16.65
CA SER A 98 -0.18 5.74 -15.51
C SER A 98 -1.61 5.24 -15.64
N ILE A 99 -2.23 4.95 -14.49
CA ILE A 99 -3.67 4.67 -14.32
C ILE A 99 -4.23 5.44 -13.11
N GLN A 100 -3.64 6.59 -12.79
CA GLN A 100 -3.89 7.34 -11.55
C GLN A 100 -5.36 7.71 -11.29
N LYS A 101 -6.16 7.83 -12.35
CA LYS A 101 -7.59 8.18 -12.26
C LYS A 101 -8.49 6.96 -12.08
N SER A 102 -7.97 5.75 -12.24
CA SER A 102 -8.74 4.53 -12.02
C SER A 102 -9.32 4.52 -10.60
N ALA A 103 -10.56 4.08 -10.45
CA ALA A 103 -11.24 3.97 -9.16
C ALA A 103 -10.51 3.05 -8.16
N GLY A 104 -9.62 2.19 -8.66
CA GLY A 104 -8.76 1.32 -7.88
C GLY A 104 -8.26 0.15 -8.73
N VAL A 105 -7.34 -0.63 -8.15
CA VAL A 105 -6.79 -1.85 -8.77
C VAL A 105 -7.16 -3.06 -7.92
N HIS A 106 -7.91 -3.98 -8.52
CA HIS A 106 -8.17 -5.31 -7.95
C HIS A 106 -7.17 -6.32 -8.54
N VAL A 107 -6.38 -6.97 -7.68
CA VAL A 107 -5.42 -7.99 -8.11
C VAL A 107 -5.87 -9.36 -7.58
N ALA A 108 -6.49 -10.17 -8.45
CA ALA A 108 -6.91 -11.52 -8.10
C ALA A 108 -5.70 -12.44 -7.87
N SER A 109 -5.92 -13.64 -7.31
CA SER A 109 -4.85 -14.56 -6.89
C SER A 109 -3.85 -14.93 -7.99
N ASP A 110 -4.31 -15.01 -9.25
CA ASP A 110 -3.49 -15.34 -10.42
C ASP A 110 -3.01 -14.08 -11.18
N GLY A 111 -3.29 -12.90 -10.63
CA GLY A 111 -2.98 -11.60 -11.19
C GLY A 111 -1.72 -10.99 -10.58
N SER A 112 -1.05 -10.16 -11.39
CA SER A 112 0.08 -9.36 -10.97
C SER A 112 -0.04 -7.92 -11.48
N PHE A 113 0.16 -6.95 -10.59
CA PHE A 113 0.31 -5.55 -10.97
C PHE A 113 1.79 -5.16 -10.82
N ASP A 114 2.44 -4.84 -11.95
CA ASP A 114 3.88 -4.61 -12.04
C ASP A 114 4.16 -3.15 -12.38
N ILE A 115 4.73 -2.39 -11.45
CA ILE A 115 5.15 -0.99 -11.66
C ILE A 115 6.67 -0.85 -11.74
N SER A 116 7.40 -1.97 -11.71
CA SER A 116 8.87 -1.96 -11.62
C SER A 116 9.53 -1.29 -12.82
N GLY A 117 8.88 -1.37 -13.99
CA GLY A 117 9.34 -0.84 -15.27
C GLY A 117 9.10 0.67 -15.49
N LEU A 118 8.52 1.38 -14.52
CA LEU A 118 8.33 2.84 -14.62
C LEU A 118 9.68 3.56 -14.73
N GLY A 119 9.69 4.65 -15.50
CA GLY A 119 10.80 5.61 -15.55
C GLY A 119 10.72 6.62 -14.41
N THR A 120 9.53 6.91 -13.90
CA THR A 120 9.29 7.76 -12.73
C THR A 120 9.51 6.98 -11.43
N GLY A 121 9.81 7.69 -10.34
CA GLY A 121 10.00 7.08 -9.01
C GLY A 121 8.69 6.63 -8.32
N THR A 122 7.56 7.21 -8.73
CA THR A 122 6.25 7.04 -8.08
C THR A 122 5.15 6.95 -9.12
N THR A 123 4.13 6.14 -8.83
CA THR A 123 2.81 6.18 -9.49
C THR A 123 1.71 6.12 -8.44
N ALA A 124 0.51 6.56 -8.80
CA ALA A 124 -0.64 6.58 -7.92
C ALA A 124 -1.79 5.73 -8.48
N VAL A 125 -2.61 5.21 -7.58
CA VAL A 125 -3.96 4.66 -7.81
C VAL A 125 -4.84 5.11 -6.65
N GLN A 126 -6.16 5.06 -6.82
CA GLN A 126 -7.06 5.44 -5.72
C GLN A 126 -7.03 4.40 -4.59
N ALA A 127 -7.38 3.16 -4.88
CA ALA A 127 -7.42 2.05 -3.93
C ALA A 127 -6.76 0.79 -4.49
N LEU A 128 -6.43 -0.15 -3.61
CA LEU A 128 -5.86 -1.46 -3.93
C LEU A 128 -6.60 -2.53 -3.12
N ASP A 129 -6.94 -3.65 -3.73
CA ASP A 129 -7.45 -4.82 -3.03
C ASP A 129 -7.06 -6.13 -3.75
N GLY A 130 -7.36 -7.26 -3.11
CA GLY A 130 -7.19 -8.58 -3.69
C GLY A 130 -6.08 -9.41 -3.04
N THR A 131 -5.70 -10.50 -3.69
CA THR A 131 -4.86 -11.58 -3.14
C THR A 131 -3.65 -11.93 -3.99
N GLY A 132 -3.50 -11.29 -5.16
CA GLY A 132 -2.38 -11.55 -6.09
C GLY A 132 -1.07 -10.88 -5.68
N SER A 133 -0.25 -10.54 -6.67
CA SER A 133 1.05 -9.91 -6.43
C SER A 133 1.13 -8.46 -6.92
N VAL A 134 1.85 -7.63 -6.19
CA VAL A 134 2.27 -6.30 -6.64
C VAL A 134 3.80 -6.27 -6.68
N ALA A 135 4.36 -5.99 -7.86
CA ALA A 135 5.80 -5.86 -8.07
C ALA A 135 6.18 -4.38 -8.18
N LEU A 136 6.80 -3.84 -7.13
CA LEU A 136 7.20 -2.44 -7.06
C LEU A 136 8.54 -2.17 -7.76
N GLY A 137 9.43 -3.16 -7.80
CA GLY A 137 10.84 -2.89 -8.06
C GLY A 137 11.39 -1.90 -7.02
N SER A 138 12.03 -0.82 -7.47
CA SER A 138 12.48 0.29 -6.63
C SER A 138 11.50 1.48 -6.59
N LYS A 139 10.26 1.29 -7.03
CA LYS A 139 9.28 2.37 -7.19
C LYS A 139 8.34 2.49 -5.99
N THR A 140 7.68 3.65 -5.90
CA THR A 140 6.63 3.89 -4.91
C THR A 140 5.26 3.70 -5.54
N LEU A 141 4.42 2.87 -4.93
CA LEU A 141 2.99 2.86 -5.19
C LEU A 141 2.30 3.78 -4.18
N GLN A 142 1.57 4.79 -4.68
CA GLN A 142 0.76 5.67 -3.86
C GLN A 142 -0.72 5.27 -3.91
N LEU A 143 -1.35 5.11 -2.75
CA LEU A 143 -2.81 4.98 -2.60
C LEU A 143 -3.36 6.34 -2.18
N SER A 144 -4.09 6.99 -3.10
CA SER A 144 -4.63 8.33 -2.86
C SER A 144 -5.95 8.35 -2.10
N ASN A 145 -6.68 7.23 -2.12
CA ASN A 145 -7.97 7.08 -1.46
C ASN A 145 -8.28 5.58 -1.23
N ALA A 146 -7.55 4.93 -0.32
CA ALA A 146 -7.83 3.53 0.07
C ALA A 146 -9.22 3.45 0.71
N ASN A 147 -10.23 3.03 -0.05
CA ASN A 147 -11.63 3.20 0.32
C ASN A 147 -12.40 1.87 0.29
N ALA A 148 -13.17 1.62 1.34
CA ALA A 148 -13.97 0.40 1.47
C ALA A 148 -15.00 0.17 0.35
N PRO A 149 -15.64 1.20 -0.28
CA PRO A 149 -16.57 0.98 -1.39
C PRO A 149 -15.96 0.32 -2.63
N PHE A 150 -14.71 0.63 -2.97
CA PHE A 150 -13.96 -0.12 -3.99
C PHE A 150 -13.48 -1.47 -3.44
N GLY A 151 -12.92 -1.42 -2.24
CA GLY A 151 -12.12 -2.47 -1.63
C GLY A 151 -10.86 -1.84 -1.05
N ASN A 152 -10.49 -2.24 0.17
CA ASN A 152 -9.32 -1.72 0.86
C ASN A 152 -8.58 -2.81 1.63
N VAL A 153 -8.79 -4.08 1.24
CA VAL A 153 -8.17 -5.23 1.87
C VAL A 153 -7.27 -5.91 0.85
N TYR A 154 -5.96 -5.65 0.96
CA TYR A 154 -4.95 -6.34 0.19
C TYR A 154 -4.31 -7.47 1.03
N SER A 155 -4.62 -8.69 0.64
CA SER A 155 -4.14 -9.93 1.25
C SER A 155 -3.00 -10.59 0.48
N GLY A 156 -2.63 -9.99 -0.66
CA GLY A 156 -1.55 -10.45 -1.51
C GLY A 156 -0.17 -10.12 -0.99
N VAL A 157 0.84 -10.32 -1.85
CA VAL A 157 2.24 -9.98 -1.55
C VAL A 157 2.68 -8.80 -2.39
N MET A 158 3.05 -7.69 -1.74
CA MET A 158 3.76 -6.59 -2.38
C MET A 158 5.27 -6.79 -2.17
N SER A 159 6.06 -6.63 -3.23
CA SER A 159 7.50 -6.95 -3.24
C SER A 159 8.33 -5.94 -4.03
N GLY A 160 9.61 -5.81 -3.71
CA GLY A 160 10.55 -4.96 -4.44
C GLY A 160 11.64 -4.36 -3.55
N ALA A 161 12.91 -4.56 -3.93
CA ALA A 161 14.03 -3.96 -3.22
C ALA A 161 14.03 -2.43 -3.41
N GLY A 162 13.95 -1.69 -2.30
CA GLY A 162 13.80 -0.23 -2.30
C GLY A 162 12.41 0.26 -2.70
N GLY A 163 11.51 -0.64 -3.12
CA GLY A 163 10.13 -0.32 -3.43
C GLY A 163 9.37 0.09 -2.18
N SER A 164 8.46 1.07 -2.31
CA SER A 164 7.78 1.72 -1.19
C SER A 164 6.27 1.75 -1.39
N LEU A 165 5.52 1.83 -0.30
CA LEU A 165 4.07 2.05 -0.29
C LEU A 165 3.80 3.41 0.38
N SER A 166 2.99 4.26 -0.24
CA SER A 166 2.58 5.55 0.32
C SER A 166 1.06 5.64 0.38
N ILE A 167 0.49 5.76 1.58
CA ILE A 167 -0.96 5.90 1.77
C ILE A 167 -1.22 7.36 2.12
N THR A 168 -1.81 8.08 1.18
CA THR A 168 -2.04 9.53 1.33
C THR A 168 -3.50 9.89 1.62
N GLY A 169 -4.41 8.92 1.53
CA GLY A 169 -5.82 9.10 1.88
C GLY A 169 -6.53 7.76 2.03
N GLY A 170 -7.61 7.77 2.81
CA GLY A 170 -8.37 6.57 3.14
C GLY A 170 -7.67 5.66 4.17
N GLN A 171 -8.16 4.44 4.31
CA GLN A 171 -7.61 3.41 5.19
C GLN A 171 -7.34 2.14 4.37
N GLU A 172 -6.09 1.69 4.34
CA GLU A 172 -5.72 0.40 3.75
C GLU A 172 -5.64 -0.70 4.83
N VAL A 173 -5.96 -1.95 4.47
CA VAL A 173 -5.82 -3.12 5.34
C VAL A 173 -4.89 -4.12 4.66
N LEU A 174 -3.70 -4.32 5.25
CA LEU A 174 -2.72 -5.30 4.79
C LEU A 174 -2.79 -6.56 5.65
N THR A 175 -3.20 -7.67 5.04
CA THR A 175 -3.27 -8.98 5.73
C THR A 175 -2.20 -9.96 5.23
N GLY A 176 -1.61 -9.70 4.07
CA GLY A 176 -0.55 -10.51 3.48
C GLY A 176 0.86 -10.21 4.03
N ALA A 177 1.81 -11.06 3.65
CA ALA A 177 3.22 -10.91 4.01
C ALA A 177 3.97 -10.08 2.96
N ASN A 178 4.13 -8.78 3.20
CA ASN A 178 4.77 -7.86 2.26
C ASN A 178 6.29 -7.84 2.45
N THR A 179 7.03 -7.92 1.35
CA THR A 179 8.49 -8.15 1.33
C THR A 179 9.29 -7.02 0.71
N TYR A 180 8.64 -5.94 0.25
CA TYR A 180 9.34 -4.74 -0.19
C TYR A 180 10.11 -4.09 0.97
N THR A 181 11.23 -3.44 0.65
CA THR A 181 12.17 -2.96 1.67
C THR A 181 12.24 -1.45 1.81
N GLY A 182 11.67 -0.70 0.86
CA GLY A 182 11.47 0.74 1.00
C GLY A 182 10.35 1.06 1.99
N THR A 183 10.36 2.29 2.51
CA THR A 183 9.50 2.71 3.62
C THR A 183 8.01 2.64 3.26
N THR A 184 7.19 2.21 4.21
CA THR A 184 5.73 2.42 4.17
C THR A 184 5.40 3.75 4.83
N SER A 185 4.83 4.68 4.09
CA SER A 185 4.48 6.01 4.58
C SER A 185 2.97 6.15 4.71
N ILE A 186 2.50 6.63 5.88
CA ILE A 186 1.09 6.89 6.15
C ILE A 186 0.95 8.38 6.43
N ALA A 187 0.29 9.10 5.53
CA ALA A 187 0.12 10.54 5.65
C ALA A 187 -0.89 10.92 6.75
N SER A 188 -0.84 12.18 7.18
CA SER A 188 -1.88 12.75 8.04
C SER A 188 -3.27 12.61 7.40
N GLY A 189 -4.25 12.14 8.19
CA GLY A 189 -5.60 11.85 7.72
C GLY A 189 -5.77 10.51 6.98
N ALA A 190 -4.68 9.76 6.77
CA ALA A 190 -4.72 8.41 6.22
C ALA A 190 -4.56 7.34 7.31
N GLY A 191 -4.89 6.09 6.96
CA GLY A 191 -4.84 4.96 7.87
C GLY A 191 -4.22 3.71 7.24
N LEU A 192 -3.54 2.92 8.06
CA LEU A 192 -3.12 1.55 7.74
C LEU A 192 -3.51 0.63 8.89
N GLN A 193 -4.26 -0.42 8.60
CA GLN A 193 -4.44 -1.57 9.48
C GLN A 193 -3.56 -2.73 8.98
N LEU A 194 -2.80 -3.34 9.89
CA LEU A 194 -1.86 -4.41 9.58
C LEU A 194 -2.17 -5.63 10.44
N THR A 195 -2.65 -6.69 9.80
CA THR A 195 -2.75 -8.04 10.40
C THR A 195 -1.72 -9.00 9.82
N GLY A 196 -1.14 -8.67 8.65
CA GLY A 196 -0.06 -9.40 8.02
C GLY A 196 1.32 -8.98 8.51
N SER A 197 2.27 -8.87 7.57
CA SER A 197 3.62 -8.41 7.92
C SER A 197 4.19 -7.39 6.93
N LEU A 198 5.04 -6.51 7.46
CA LEU A 198 5.86 -5.58 6.69
C LEU A 198 7.35 -5.88 6.95
N GLN A 199 8.09 -6.15 5.88
CA GLN A 199 9.56 -6.19 5.95
C GLN A 199 10.19 -4.78 6.02
N SER A 200 9.47 -3.79 5.53
CA SER A 200 9.86 -2.37 5.47
C SER A 200 9.90 -1.70 6.84
N ALA A 201 10.55 -0.53 6.88
CA ALA A 201 10.31 0.48 7.91
C ALA A 201 8.95 1.18 7.68
N VAL A 202 8.41 1.80 8.72
CA VAL A 202 7.15 2.56 8.66
C VAL A 202 7.39 4.00 9.12
N SER A 203 6.86 4.97 8.36
CA SER A 203 6.75 6.37 8.77
C SER A 203 5.27 6.73 8.87
N ASN A 204 4.79 6.98 10.08
CA ASN A 204 3.39 7.25 10.37
C ASN A 204 3.17 8.71 10.80
N ALA A 205 2.43 9.46 10.00
CA ALA A 205 1.87 10.76 10.34
C ALA A 205 0.33 10.72 10.50
N GLY A 206 -0.29 9.57 10.24
CA GLY A 206 -1.73 9.32 10.31
C GLY A 206 -2.08 8.32 11.39
N THR A 207 -2.93 7.34 11.07
CA THR A 207 -3.27 6.23 11.97
C THR A 207 -2.63 4.93 11.51
N PHE A 208 -1.86 4.29 12.37
CA PHE A 208 -1.28 2.97 12.12
C PHE A 208 -1.72 1.97 13.18
N ASP A 209 -2.47 0.96 12.78
CA ASP A 209 -3.01 -0.07 13.65
C ASP A 209 -2.38 -1.43 13.36
N VAL A 210 -1.57 -1.96 14.29
CA VAL A 210 -0.91 -3.28 14.14
C VAL A 210 -1.66 -4.30 15.00
N ASN A 211 -2.56 -5.03 14.35
CA ASN A 211 -3.46 -5.95 15.02
C ASN A 211 -3.01 -7.41 14.82
N GLY A 212 -2.13 -7.89 15.71
CA GLY A 212 -1.48 -9.19 15.60
C GLY A 212 -0.44 -9.31 14.47
N GLY A 213 -0.23 -8.24 13.70
CA GLY A 213 0.74 -8.18 12.62
C GLY A 213 2.18 -8.02 13.08
N ARG A 214 3.10 -8.03 12.11
CA ARG A 214 4.55 -7.86 12.35
C ARG A 214 5.16 -6.73 11.51
N VAL A 215 5.94 -5.86 12.14
CA VAL A 215 6.78 -4.87 11.46
C VAL A 215 8.25 -5.18 11.72
N ALA A 216 9.00 -5.55 10.69
CA ALA A 216 10.41 -5.90 10.82
C ALA A 216 11.35 -4.69 10.83
N GLY A 217 11.00 -3.62 10.12
CA GLY A 217 11.75 -2.36 10.14
C GLY A 217 11.36 -1.46 11.30
N GLN A 218 12.16 -0.42 11.55
CA GLN A 218 11.84 0.61 12.54
C GLN A 218 10.52 1.29 12.19
N THR A 219 9.69 1.55 13.20
CA THR A 219 8.48 2.38 13.05
C THR A 219 8.74 3.75 13.64
N VAL A 220 8.53 4.79 12.83
CA VAL A 220 8.62 6.19 13.25
C VAL A 220 7.22 6.78 13.27
N ASN A 221 6.74 7.15 14.45
CA ASN A 221 5.49 7.88 14.64
C ASN A 221 5.82 9.38 14.74
N ASP A 222 5.47 10.14 13.69
CA ASP A 222 5.83 11.54 13.52
C ASP A 222 4.65 12.35 12.99
N GLY A 223 4.03 13.10 13.89
CA GLY A 223 2.94 14.02 13.61
C GLY A 223 2.17 14.31 14.89
N SER A 224 1.70 15.56 15.06
CA SER A 224 0.95 15.96 16.26
C SER A 224 -0.34 15.17 16.48
N HIS A 225 -0.91 14.60 15.41
CA HIS A 225 -2.09 13.75 15.42
C HIS A 225 -1.78 12.30 15.01
N ALA A 226 -0.50 11.94 14.89
CA ALA A 226 -0.12 10.57 14.55
C ALA A 226 -0.50 9.64 15.70
N LEU A 227 -1.29 8.61 15.38
CA LEU A 227 -1.69 7.56 16.31
C LEU A 227 -1.14 6.23 15.81
N MET A 228 -0.44 5.55 16.70
CA MET A 228 -0.03 4.16 16.49
C MET A 228 -0.61 3.29 17.59
N THR A 229 -1.33 2.24 17.21
CA THR A 229 -1.79 1.17 18.09
C THR A 229 -1.12 -0.14 17.69
N ALA A 230 -0.81 -0.97 18.69
CA ALA A 230 -0.44 -2.35 18.43
C ALA A 230 -1.02 -3.26 19.50
N GLU A 231 -1.62 -4.36 19.07
CA GLU A 231 -2.31 -5.28 19.96
C GLU A 231 -2.32 -6.73 19.46
N ASN A 232 -2.95 -7.62 20.22
CA ASN A 232 -3.19 -9.01 19.84
C ASN A 232 -1.90 -9.79 19.50
N ASN A 233 -0.85 -9.60 20.31
CA ASN A 233 0.49 -10.16 20.12
C ASN A 233 1.22 -9.61 18.88
N ALA A 234 0.94 -8.36 18.50
CA ALA A 234 1.72 -7.67 17.48
C ALA A 234 3.21 -7.64 17.82
N HIS A 235 4.05 -7.80 16.80
CA HIS A 235 5.51 -7.80 16.94
C HIS A 235 6.14 -6.67 16.13
N LEU A 236 6.83 -5.77 16.82
CA LEU A 236 7.46 -4.62 16.22
C LEU A 236 8.96 -4.61 16.51
N SER A 237 9.71 -4.06 15.57
CA SER A 237 11.11 -3.67 15.76
C SER A 237 11.20 -2.45 16.69
N ASP A 238 12.22 -1.61 16.51
CA ASP A 238 12.33 -0.36 17.24
C ASP A 238 11.18 0.59 16.88
N ILE A 239 10.69 1.32 17.88
CA ILE A 239 9.67 2.36 17.73
C ILE A 239 10.27 3.69 18.15
N VAL A 240 10.14 4.69 17.29
CA VAL A 240 10.52 6.08 17.57
C VAL A 240 9.27 6.94 17.52
N ASN A 241 8.80 7.36 18.69
CA ASN A 241 7.68 8.27 18.84
C ASN A 241 8.20 9.71 18.98
N ASN A 242 8.34 10.41 17.85
CA ASN A 242 8.82 11.79 17.83
C ASN A 242 7.73 12.77 18.28
N GLN A 243 6.48 12.49 17.92
CA GLN A 243 5.28 13.27 18.25
C GLN A 243 4.06 12.35 18.25
N GLY A 244 2.94 12.81 18.80
CA GLY A 244 1.68 12.05 18.77
C GLY A 244 1.63 10.97 19.84
N VAL A 245 0.91 9.88 19.55
CA VAL A 245 0.55 8.85 20.54
C VAL A 245 0.90 7.45 20.04
N VAL A 246 1.63 6.69 20.84
CA VAL A 246 1.86 5.24 20.65
C VAL A 246 1.20 4.49 21.80
N LYS A 247 0.40 3.47 21.50
CA LYS A 247 -0.27 2.60 22.47
C LYS A 247 0.00 1.13 22.16
N LEU A 248 0.53 0.40 23.12
CA LEU A 248 0.78 -1.04 23.02
C LEU A 248 -0.11 -1.80 24.01
N VAL A 249 -0.86 -2.80 23.54
CA VAL A 249 -1.74 -3.61 24.38
C VAL A 249 -1.52 -5.08 24.08
N ASN A 250 -0.84 -5.81 24.96
CA ASN A 250 -0.41 -7.19 24.70
C ASN A 250 0.38 -7.27 23.37
N ALA A 251 1.40 -6.43 23.24
CA ALA A 251 2.26 -6.34 22.07
C ALA A 251 3.74 -6.35 22.47
N TYR A 252 4.59 -6.69 21.50
CA TYR A 252 6.03 -6.79 21.63
C TYR A 252 6.69 -5.70 20.79
N ALA A 253 7.57 -4.91 21.40
CA ALA A 253 8.44 -3.99 20.69
C ALA A 253 9.89 -4.24 21.10
N GLN A 254 10.84 -3.89 20.23
CA GLN A 254 12.24 -3.83 20.61
C GLN A 254 12.47 -2.58 21.48
N HIS A 255 13.31 -1.64 21.06
CA HIS A 255 13.51 -0.41 21.82
C HIS A 255 12.43 0.61 21.49
N VAL A 256 11.84 1.23 22.52
CA VAL A 256 10.92 2.37 22.34
C VAL A 256 11.61 3.66 22.75
N THR A 257 11.68 4.62 21.82
CA THR A 257 12.09 6.00 22.11
C THR A 257 10.86 6.90 22.08
N ASN A 258 10.55 7.54 23.21
CA ASN A 258 9.44 8.48 23.34
C ASN A 258 9.99 9.89 23.58
N ALA A 259 9.90 10.76 22.57
CA ALA A 259 10.46 12.10 22.60
C ALA A 259 9.63 13.08 23.46
N THR A 260 10.21 14.25 23.75
CA THR A 260 9.50 15.32 24.47
C THR A 260 8.24 15.75 23.72
N GLY A 261 7.12 15.85 24.44
CA GLY A 261 5.81 16.18 23.88
C GLY A 261 5.05 14.99 23.26
N ALA A 262 5.68 13.82 23.15
CA ALA A 262 5.04 12.59 22.68
C ALA A 262 4.47 11.77 23.85
N GLN A 263 3.42 11.00 23.57
CA GLN A 263 2.74 10.14 24.54
C GLN A 263 2.95 8.67 24.20
N PHE A 264 3.43 7.89 25.15
CA PHE A 264 3.57 6.46 25.04
C PHE A 264 2.78 5.75 26.14
N SER A 265 2.02 4.72 25.79
CA SER A 265 1.48 3.79 26.78
C SER A 265 1.66 2.34 26.40
N ALA A 266 1.83 1.49 27.42
CA ALA A 266 1.85 0.05 27.25
C ALA A 266 1.05 -0.65 28.35
N THR A 267 0.31 -1.69 27.97
CA THR A 267 -0.43 -2.57 28.89
C THR A 267 -0.17 -4.03 28.57
N SER A 268 0.28 -4.80 29.56
CA SER A 268 0.58 -6.24 29.43
C SER A 268 1.48 -6.58 28.23
N GLY A 269 2.37 -5.67 27.82
CA GLY A 269 3.30 -5.84 26.72
C GLY A 269 4.72 -6.20 27.15
N GLN A 270 5.59 -6.43 26.18
CA GLN A 270 7.01 -6.63 26.38
C GLN A 270 7.83 -5.64 25.54
N LEU A 271 8.80 -4.98 26.16
CA LEU A 271 9.74 -4.06 25.52
C LEU A 271 11.17 -4.58 25.71
N ALA A 272 12.02 -4.45 24.69
CA ALA A 272 13.45 -4.71 24.87
C ALA A 272 14.13 -3.57 25.65
N GLY A 273 13.67 -2.34 25.52
CA GLY A 273 14.16 -1.18 26.25
C GLY A 273 13.26 0.04 26.07
N LEU A 274 13.44 1.05 26.91
CA LEU A 274 12.68 2.30 26.87
C LEU A 274 13.57 3.51 27.10
N THR A 275 13.53 4.48 26.20
CA THR A 275 14.05 5.84 26.41
C THR A 275 12.88 6.82 26.40
N ASN A 276 12.60 7.47 27.52
CA ASN A 276 11.49 8.41 27.67
C ASN A 276 11.96 9.83 28.00
N ALA A 277 11.65 10.79 27.13
CA ALA A 277 11.78 12.23 27.37
C ALA A 277 10.42 12.95 27.35
N GLY A 278 9.33 12.22 27.07
CA GLY A 278 7.95 12.71 27.04
C GLY A 278 7.11 12.15 28.18
N GLU A 279 5.84 11.86 27.88
CA GLU A 279 4.91 11.22 28.80
C GLU A 279 4.83 9.71 28.51
N ALA A 280 5.23 8.88 29.46
CA ALA A 280 5.16 7.42 29.35
C ALA A 280 4.33 6.81 30.49
N LEU A 281 3.37 5.96 30.12
CA LEU A 281 2.50 5.24 31.04
C LEU A 281 2.54 3.73 30.78
N LEU A 282 3.24 2.99 31.64
CA LEU A 282 3.24 1.52 31.59
C LEU A 282 2.33 1.02 32.71
N THR A 283 1.21 0.40 32.36
CA THR A 283 0.23 -0.12 33.32
C THR A 283 0.07 -1.63 33.18
N ALA A 284 -0.20 -2.31 34.29
CA ALA A 284 -0.62 -3.71 34.31
C ALA A 284 0.32 -4.69 33.57
N ARG A 285 1.41 -5.07 34.25
CA ARG A 285 2.26 -6.23 33.94
C ARG A 285 3.06 -6.14 32.66
N ASN A 286 3.57 -4.96 32.30
CA ASN A 286 4.58 -4.89 31.25
C ASN A 286 5.90 -5.48 31.74
N THR A 287 6.67 -6.07 30.82
CA THR A 287 8.05 -6.50 31.05
C THR A 287 9.00 -5.70 30.16
N VAL A 288 9.94 -4.98 30.75
CA VAL A 288 11.07 -4.38 30.03
C VAL A 288 12.30 -5.24 30.30
N THR A 289 12.83 -5.89 29.27
CA THR A 289 13.93 -6.85 29.44
C THR A 289 15.31 -6.19 29.54
N GLY A 290 15.45 -4.99 29.00
CA GLY A 290 16.67 -4.18 29.07
C GLY A 290 16.50 -2.92 29.90
N ASP A 291 17.25 -1.89 29.56
CA ASP A 291 17.32 -0.65 30.33
C ASP A 291 16.11 0.27 30.06
N VAL A 292 15.76 1.04 31.10
CA VAL A 292 14.80 2.14 31.06
C VAL A 292 15.54 3.43 31.43
N SER A 293 15.60 4.36 30.48
CA SER A 293 16.10 5.72 30.69
C SER A 293 14.96 6.71 30.66
N ASN A 294 14.79 7.49 31.72
CA ASN A 294 13.74 8.50 31.82
C ASN A 294 14.32 9.89 32.12
N SER A 295 14.01 10.86 31.27
CA SER A 295 14.21 12.30 31.48
C SER A 295 12.90 13.10 31.39
N GLY A 296 11.77 12.43 31.12
CA GLY A 296 10.42 12.99 31.11
C GLY A 296 9.58 12.52 32.31
N HIS A 297 8.29 12.36 32.11
CA HIS A 297 7.38 11.82 33.11
C HIS A 297 7.06 10.35 32.80
N LEU A 298 7.34 9.47 33.77
CA LEU A 298 7.15 8.03 33.66
C LEU A 298 6.32 7.51 34.83
N THR A 299 5.22 6.85 34.51
CA THR A 299 4.43 6.08 35.48
C THR A 299 4.61 4.59 35.25
N LEU A 300 5.02 3.87 36.30
CA LEU A 300 5.11 2.41 36.32
C LEU A 300 4.14 1.85 37.35
N ASP A 301 3.13 1.09 36.91
CA ASP A 301 2.21 0.36 37.79
C ASP A 301 2.20 -1.15 37.47
N GLY A 302 2.72 -1.94 38.41
CA GLY A 302 2.73 -3.40 38.32
C GLY A 302 3.62 -3.98 37.21
N ASN A 303 4.70 -3.29 36.83
CA ASN A 303 5.62 -3.72 35.77
C ASN A 303 6.89 -4.38 36.31
N THR A 304 7.60 -5.10 35.46
CA THR A 304 8.95 -5.62 35.72
C THR A 304 9.96 -4.94 34.79
N VAL A 305 11.05 -4.44 35.36
CA VAL A 305 12.22 -3.95 34.61
C VAL A 305 13.40 -4.83 35.01
N ALA A 306 13.95 -5.56 34.06
CA ALA A 306 15.07 -6.48 34.30
C ALA A 306 16.43 -5.79 34.20
N GLY A 307 16.54 -4.76 33.36
CA GLY A 307 17.74 -3.93 33.25
C GLY A 307 17.79 -2.80 34.28
N THR A 308 18.56 -1.76 33.96
CA THR A 308 18.74 -0.58 34.79
C THR A 308 17.56 0.38 34.62
N LEU A 309 17.07 0.94 35.73
CA LEU A 309 16.16 2.07 35.71
C LEU A 309 16.93 3.35 36.10
N SER A 310 17.13 4.27 35.15
CA SER A 310 17.70 5.59 35.41
C SER A 310 16.63 6.66 35.27
N ALA A 311 16.51 7.54 36.27
CA ALA A 311 15.56 8.65 36.34
C ALA A 311 16.25 9.94 36.79
#